data_AF-A0AAJ4RA32-F1
#
_entry.id   AF-A0AAJ4RA32-F1
#
_cell.length_a   1.000
_cell.length_b   1.000
_cell.length_c   1.000
_cell.angle_alpha   90.00
_cell.angle_beta   90.00
_cell.angle_gamma   90.00
#
_symmetry.space_group_name_H-M   'P 1'
#
loop_
_entity.id
_entity.type
_entity.pdbx_description
1 polymer ?
#
loop_
_entity_poly.entity_id
_entity_poly.type
_entity_poly.pdbx_seq_one_letter_code
_entity_poly.pdbx_strand_id
1 'polypeptide(L)'
;MPEPLSLGERIEPYRPALVNALAPLLGRERVKDLLVRLDSLRFDERGKGDMAAIERVHDRHGDDVPAMDDAERAKVDAALERYHEEFIAYDEITVPSLHLVGEYEIPQVQRHGRYMSERLPDGEFREIPKAGHVSYVDRPAFVRQTLREFCAGVRG
;
A
#
# COMPACT_ATOMS: atom_id res chain seq x y z
N MET A 1 -5.01 21.47 -1.44
CA MET A 1 -3.66 20.91 -1.67
C MET A 1 -3.60 19.59 -0.91
N PRO A 2 -3.22 18.47 -1.52
CA PRO A 2 -2.95 17.24 -0.79
C PRO A 2 -1.80 17.52 0.16
N GLU A 3 -2.01 17.22 1.43
CA GLU A 3 -0.97 17.36 2.42
C GLU A 3 -0.08 16.11 2.39
N PRO A 4 1.25 16.26 2.42
CA PRO A 4 2.12 15.12 2.66
C PRO A 4 1.70 14.45 3.97
N LEU A 5 1.83 13.13 4.03
CA LEU A 5 1.65 12.40 5.30
C LEU A 5 2.43 13.13 6.39
N SER A 6 1.76 13.42 7.51
CA SER A 6 2.44 14.00 8.67
C SER A 6 3.57 13.09 9.13
N LEU A 7 4.55 13.62 9.85
CA LEU A 7 5.69 12.83 10.32
C LEU A 7 5.21 11.63 11.16
N GLY A 8 4.12 11.79 11.91
CA GLY A 8 3.45 10.70 12.64
C GLY A 8 2.82 9.66 11.71
N GLU A 9 2.12 10.06 10.65
CA GLU A 9 1.49 9.16 9.68
C GLU A 9 2.49 8.44 8.77
N ARG A 10 3.65 9.06 8.50
CA ARG A 10 4.79 8.39 7.84
C ARG A 10 5.37 7.25 8.70
N ILE A 11 5.20 7.35 10.02
CA ILE A 11 5.67 6.40 11.04
C ILE A 11 4.49 5.52 11.54
N GLU A 12 3.27 5.72 11.06
CA GLU A 12 2.09 5.03 11.59
C GLU A 12 1.89 3.60 11.05
N PRO A 13 2.10 3.29 9.75
CA PRO A 13 1.86 1.92 9.25
C PRO A 13 2.93 0.92 9.72
N TYR A 14 4.07 1.43 10.20
CA TYR A 14 5.06 0.62 10.88
C TYR A 14 5.45 1.41 12.13
N ARG A 15 5.06 0.93 13.32
CA ARG A 15 5.58 1.45 14.60
C ARG A 15 6.80 0.64 15.03
N PRO A 16 7.94 0.64 14.32
CA PRO A 16 9.08 -0.21 14.65
C PRO A 16 9.58 0.08 16.06
N ALA A 17 9.46 1.32 16.56
CA ALA A 17 9.77 1.63 17.95
C ALA A 17 8.89 0.86 18.95
N LEU A 18 7.58 0.78 18.70
CA LEU A 18 6.63 0.08 19.58
C LEU A 18 6.73 -1.44 19.42
N VAL A 19 6.91 -1.91 18.19
CA VAL A 19 7.20 -3.31 17.89
C VAL A 19 8.52 -3.74 18.53
N ASN A 20 9.61 -2.99 18.38
CA ASN A 20 10.91 -3.31 18.96
C ASN A 20 10.92 -3.19 20.50
N ALA A 21 10.14 -2.28 21.08
CA ALA A 21 10.00 -2.18 22.53
C ALA A 21 9.23 -3.37 23.14
N LEU A 22 8.20 -3.87 22.44
CA LEU A 22 7.32 -4.92 22.96
C LEU A 22 7.67 -6.33 22.48
N ALA A 23 8.38 -6.45 21.35
CA ALA A 23 8.77 -7.73 20.75
C ALA A 23 9.57 -8.65 21.70
N PRO A 24 10.51 -8.15 22.54
CA PRO A 24 11.22 -9.00 23.49
C PRO A 24 10.32 -9.65 24.55
N LEU A 25 9.15 -9.05 24.83
CA LEU A 25 8.22 -9.52 25.88
C LEU A 25 7.05 -10.32 25.31
N LEU A 26 6.53 -9.90 24.16
CA LEU A 26 5.28 -10.41 23.59
C LEU A 26 5.50 -11.20 22.30
N GLY A 27 6.69 -11.14 21.70
CA GLY A 27 6.97 -11.68 20.36
C GLY A 27 6.55 -10.70 19.26
N ARG A 28 7.44 -10.49 18.28
CA ARG A 28 7.29 -9.48 17.22
C ARG A 28 5.98 -9.63 16.43
N GLU A 29 5.64 -10.84 16.00
CA GLU A 29 4.41 -11.12 15.23
C GLU A 29 3.14 -10.76 16.01
N ARG A 30 3.08 -11.13 17.30
CA ARG A 30 1.92 -10.82 18.15
C ARG A 30 1.71 -9.33 18.35
N VAL A 31 2.79 -8.56 18.44
CA VAL A 31 2.70 -7.10 18.54
C VAL A 31 2.23 -6.48 17.23
N LYS A 32 2.72 -6.97 16.08
CA LYS A 32 2.26 -6.53 14.75
C LYS A 32 0.77 -6.83 14.57
N ASP A 33 0.33 -8.04 14.89
CA ASP A 33 -1.09 -8.44 14.82
C ASP A 33 -1.99 -7.56 15.70
N LEU A 34 -1.54 -7.23 16.91
CA LEU A 34 -2.29 -6.37 17.83
C LEU A 34 -2.44 -4.95 17.27
N LEU A 35 -1.37 -4.39 16.70
CA LEU A 35 -1.39 -3.05 16.10
C LEU A 35 -2.32 -3.00 14.89
N VAL A 36 -2.25 -3.99 14.01
CA VAL A 36 -3.16 -4.11 12.86
C VAL A 36 -4.63 -4.21 13.30
N ARG A 37 -4.90 -4.98 14.36
CA ARG A 37 -6.26 -5.06 14.94
C ARG A 37 -6.74 -3.72 15.48
N LEU A 38 -5.89 -3.00 16.22
CA LEU A 38 -6.24 -1.69 16.76
C LEU A 38 -6.49 -0.66 15.65
N ASP A 39 -5.66 -0.65 14.61
CA ASP A 39 -5.87 0.20 13.44
C ASP A 39 -7.17 -0.15 12.70
N SER A 40 -7.50 -1.44 12.58
CA SER A 40 -8.75 -1.87 11.94
C SER A 40 -10.02 -1.34 12.63
N LEU A 41 -9.97 -1.04 13.93
CA LEU A 41 -11.11 -0.46 14.67
C LEU A 41 -11.36 1.01 14.31
N ARG A 42 -10.39 1.69 13.70
CA ARG A 42 -10.45 3.11 13.34
C ARG A 42 -10.99 3.34 11.93
N PHE A 43 -10.93 2.34 11.06
CA PHE A 43 -11.21 2.49 9.63
C PHE A 43 -12.50 1.78 9.22
N ASP A 44 -13.11 2.26 8.14
CA ASP A 44 -14.29 1.61 7.54
C ASP A 44 -13.91 0.19 7.09
N GLU A 45 -14.70 -0.81 7.50
CA GLU A 45 -14.50 -2.20 7.11
C GLU A 45 -14.48 -2.40 5.59
N ARG A 46 -15.22 -1.57 4.84
CA ARG A 46 -15.17 -1.57 3.36
C ARG A 46 -13.79 -1.26 2.81
N GLY A 47 -12.96 -0.55 3.58
CA GLY A 47 -11.59 -0.23 3.22
C GLY A 47 -10.67 -1.43 3.18
N LYS A 48 -11.02 -2.57 3.77
CA LYS A 48 -10.26 -3.81 3.58
C LYS A 48 -10.40 -4.35 2.15
N GLY A 49 -11.55 -4.14 1.51
CA GLY A 49 -11.93 -4.80 0.25
C GLY A 49 -12.38 -6.26 0.45
N ASP A 50 -12.56 -7.02 -0.63
CA ASP A 50 -12.99 -8.43 -0.59
C ASP A 50 -11.83 -9.34 -0.16
N MET A 51 -11.59 -9.41 1.15
CA MET A 51 -10.57 -10.29 1.74
C MET A 51 -10.83 -11.77 1.45
N ALA A 52 -12.09 -12.18 1.33
CA ALA A 52 -12.43 -13.55 0.97
C ALA A 52 -12.03 -13.86 -0.49
N ALA A 53 -12.07 -12.87 -1.39
CA ALA A 53 -11.55 -13.04 -2.74
C ALA A 53 -10.04 -13.20 -2.78
N ILE A 54 -9.30 -12.48 -1.93
CA ILE A 54 -7.85 -12.69 -1.77
C ILE A 54 -7.55 -14.10 -1.28
N GLU A 55 -8.26 -14.55 -0.25
CA GLU A 55 -8.11 -15.92 0.27
C GLU A 55 -8.34 -16.96 -0.83
N ARG A 56 -9.40 -16.81 -1.64
CA ARG A 56 -9.65 -17.67 -2.80
C ARG A 56 -8.54 -17.63 -3.85
N VAL A 57 -7.85 -16.50 -4.02
CA VAL A 57 -6.70 -16.38 -4.94
C VAL A 57 -5.50 -17.11 -4.36
N HIS A 58 -5.23 -16.95 -3.06
CA HIS A 58 -4.17 -17.69 -2.36
C HIS A 58 -4.44 -19.19 -2.37
N ASP A 59 -5.67 -19.65 -2.15
CA ASP A 59 -5.99 -21.08 -2.21
C ASP A 59 -5.76 -21.67 -3.60
N ARG A 60 -5.96 -20.86 -4.66
CA ARG A 60 -5.80 -21.32 -6.04
C ARG A 60 -4.36 -21.31 -6.52
N HIS A 61 -3.56 -20.36 -6.05
CA HIS A 61 -2.23 -20.06 -6.60
C HIS A 61 -1.12 -20.04 -5.56
N GLY A 62 -1.42 -20.33 -4.29
CA GLY A 62 -0.47 -20.23 -3.19
C GLY A 62 0.70 -21.19 -3.37
N ASP A 63 0.45 -22.38 -3.89
CA ASP A 63 1.48 -23.38 -4.19
C ASP A 63 2.36 -22.98 -5.39
N ASP A 64 1.89 -22.06 -6.24
CA ASP A 64 2.67 -21.54 -7.39
C ASP A 64 3.69 -20.48 -6.95
N VAL A 65 3.55 -19.93 -5.72
CA VAL A 65 4.40 -18.87 -5.20
C VAL A 65 5.25 -19.41 -4.05
N PRO A 66 6.58 -19.45 -4.17
CA PRO A 66 7.43 -19.93 -3.09
C PRO A 66 7.27 -19.05 -1.83
N ALA A 67 7.23 -19.70 -0.67
CA ALA A 67 7.20 -18.99 0.60
C ALA A 67 8.43 -18.09 0.75
N MET A 68 8.24 -16.89 1.29
CA MET A 68 9.35 -15.97 1.57
C MET A 68 10.23 -16.54 2.69
N ASP A 69 11.49 -16.83 2.34
CA ASP A 69 12.48 -17.30 3.29
C ASP A 69 12.96 -16.18 4.24
N ASP A 70 13.74 -16.56 5.25
CA ASP A 70 14.23 -15.63 6.28
C ASP A 70 15.19 -14.58 5.72
N ALA A 71 15.96 -14.91 4.67
CA ALA A 71 16.91 -13.99 4.06
C ALA A 71 16.17 -12.90 3.26
N GLU A 72 15.14 -13.26 2.51
CA GLU A 72 14.26 -12.31 1.83
C GLU A 72 13.47 -11.46 2.84
N ARG A 73 12.97 -12.08 3.91
CA ARG A 73 12.28 -11.35 5.00
C ARG A 73 13.18 -10.30 5.65
N ALA A 74 14.43 -10.65 5.90
CA ALA A 74 15.41 -9.72 6.48
C ALA A 74 15.69 -8.52 5.55
N LYS A 75 15.70 -8.71 4.22
CA LYS A 75 15.85 -7.60 3.26
C LYS A 75 14.65 -6.65 3.32
N VAL A 76 13.44 -7.19 3.39
CA VAL A 76 12.20 -6.39 3.51
C VAL A 76 12.19 -5.60 4.82
N ASP A 77 12.51 -6.24 5.94
CA ASP A 77 12.59 -5.57 7.24
C ASP A 77 13.62 -4.44 7.23
N ALA A 78 14.83 -4.68 6.70
CA ALA A 78 15.86 -3.66 6.59
C ALA A 78 15.46 -2.48 5.68
N ALA A 79 14.76 -2.76 4.57
CA ALA A 79 14.25 -1.73 3.68
C ALA A 79 13.17 -0.87 4.37
N LEU A 80 12.26 -1.49 5.13
CA LEU A 80 11.23 -0.77 5.89
C LEU A 80 11.83 0.08 7.01
N GLU A 81 12.86 -0.42 7.69
CA GLU A 81 13.56 0.34 8.74
C GLU A 81 14.23 1.60 8.18
N ARG A 82 14.81 1.53 6.98
CA ARG A 82 15.56 2.64 6.36
C ARG A 82 14.75 3.51 5.42
N TYR A 83 13.49 3.15 5.12
CA TYR A 83 12.64 3.84 4.14
C TYR A 83 12.53 5.35 4.36
N HIS A 84 12.59 5.80 5.61
CA HIS A 84 12.49 7.22 5.98
C HIS A 84 13.79 8.02 5.80
N GLU A 85 14.92 7.35 5.58
CA GLU A 85 16.24 7.96 5.38
C GLU A 85 16.53 8.25 3.91
N GLU A 86 15.77 7.63 2.99
CA GLU A 86 15.97 7.75 1.55
C GLU A 86 15.44 9.08 1.01
N PHE A 87 16.27 9.79 0.25
CA PHE A 87 15.89 11.00 -0.46
C PHE A 87 15.59 10.66 -1.93
N ILE A 88 14.39 11.03 -2.40
CA ILE A 88 13.98 10.84 -3.78
C ILE A 88 13.74 12.21 -4.42
N ALA A 89 14.51 12.52 -5.46
CA ALA A 89 14.28 13.68 -6.32
C ALA A 89 13.12 13.39 -7.28
N TYR A 90 11.87 13.47 -6.78
CA TYR A 90 10.69 13.10 -7.58
C TYR A 90 10.52 13.91 -8.87
N ASP A 91 11.10 15.11 -8.95
CA ASP A 91 11.14 15.95 -10.14
C ASP A 91 12.04 15.41 -11.26
N GLU A 92 12.98 14.52 -10.93
CA GLU A 92 13.81 13.81 -11.93
C GLU A 92 13.10 12.57 -12.51
N ILE A 93 11.94 12.17 -11.96
CA ILE A 93 11.15 11.03 -12.45
C ILE A 93 10.29 11.52 -13.62
N THR A 94 10.75 11.29 -14.83
CA THR A 94 10.08 11.78 -16.06
C THR A 94 9.18 10.76 -16.73
N VAL A 95 9.09 9.54 -16.20
CA VAL A 95 8.19 8.51 -16.74
C VAL A 95 6.74 8.81 -16.33
N PRO A 96 5.75 8.63 -17.22
CA PRO A 96 4.34 8.74 -16.85
C PRO A 96 4.00 7.76 -15.71
N SER A 97 3.21 8.23 -14.75
CA SER A 97 2.81 7.43 -13.58
C SER A 97 1.30 7.47 -13.36
N LEU A 98 0.72 6.31 -13.05
CA LEU A 98 -0.70 6.16 -12.74
C LEU A 98 -0.87 5.68 -11.30
N HIS A 99 -1.63 6.43 -10.52
CA HIS A 99 -1.95 6.16 -9.12
C HIS A 99 -3.42 5.74 -9.02
N LEU A 100 -3.64 4.47 -8.69
CA LEU A 100 -4.97 3.90 -8.53
C LEU A 100 -5.26 3.61 -7.05
N VAL A 101 -6.33 4.20 -6.52
CA VAL A 101 -6.70 4.02 -5.11
C VAL A 101 -8.20 3.76 -4.97
N GLY A 102 -8.60 2.81 -4.12
CA GLY A 102 -10.01 2.51 -3.88
C GLY A 102 -10.78 3.64 -3.17
N GLU A 103 -12.05 3.85 -3.56
CA GLU A 103 -12.98 4.79 -2.92
C GLU A 103 -13.11 4.60 -1.40
N TYR A 104 -13.01 3.35 -0.93
CA TYR A 104 -13.13 3.00 0.49
C TYR A 104 -11.80 2.81 1.20
N GLU A 105 -10.68 2.96 0.48
CA GLU A 105 -9.34 2.85 1.06
C GLU A 105 -9.16 3.79 2.26
N ILE A 106 -8.27 3.41 3.18
CA ILE A 106 -7.96 4.23 4.36
C ILE A 106 -7.55 5.65 3.95
N PRO A 107 -8.05 6.70 4.63
CA PRO A 107 -7.86 8.09 4.21
C PRO A 107 -6.40 8.50 4.02
N GLN A 108 -5.48 7.93 4.80
CA GLN A 108 -4.04 8.18 4.70
C GLN A 108 -3.50 7.75 3.32
N VAL A 109 -3.87 6.57 2.84
CA VAL A 109 -3.42 6.05 1.54
C VAL A 109 -4.05 6.83 0.40
N GLN A 110 -5.33 7.21 0.51
CA GLN A 110 -5.97 8.10 -0.46
C GLN A 110 -5.25 9.45 -0.59
N ARG A 111 -4.95 10.09 0.54
CA ARG A 111 -4.18 11.35 0.54
C ARG A 111 -2.80 11.16 -0.05
N HIS A 112 -2.12 10.07 0.30
CA HIS A 112 -0.79 9.79 -0.21
C HIS A 112 -0.77 9.56 -1.72
N GLY A 113 -1.70 8.74 -2.25
CA GLY A 113 -1.80 8.51 -3.70
C GLY A 113 -2.04 9.81 -4.49
N ARG A 114 -2.92 10.69 -3.98
CA ARG A 114 -3.14 12.01 -4.58
C ARG A 114 -1.93 12.94 -4.46
N TYR A 115 -1.27 12.94 -3.31
CA TYR A 115 -0.04 13.70 -3.13
C TYR A 115 1.04 13.26 -4.13
N MET A 116 1.23 11.95 -4.30
CA MET A 116 2.25 11.40 -5.20
C MET A 116 1.95 11.70 -6.67
N SER A 117 0.68 11.60 -7.10
CA SER A 117 0.30 11.98 -8.46
C SER A 117 0.56 13.46 -8.76
N GLU A 118 0.38 14.34 -7.76
CA GLU A 118 0.65 15.78 -7.94
C GLU A 118 2.14 16.12 -7.80
N ARG A 119 2.92 15.30 -7.07
CA ARG A 119 4.37 15.52 -6.88
C ARG A 119 5.20 15.08 -8.07
N LEU A 120 4.73 14.09 -8.82
CA LEU A 120 5.41 13.58 -10.02
C LEU A 120 5.07 14.46 -11.24
N PRO A 121 6.04 14.78 -12.12
CA PRO A 121 5.84 15.66 -13.27
C PRO A 121 4.73 15.20 -14.24
N ASP A 122 4.58 13.89 -14.43
CA ASP A 122 3.55 13.28 -15.28
C ASP A 122 2.77 12.23 -14.47
N GLY A 123 2.06 12.71 -13.45
CA GLY A 123 1.26 11.88 -12.56
C GLY A 123 -0.24 11.99 -12.83
N GLU A 124 -0.88 10.84 -13.01
CA GLU A 124 -2.33 10.69 -13.10
C GLU A 124 -2.87 9.99 -11.86
N PHE A 125 -3.95 10.51 -11.29
CA PHE A 125 -4.69 9.86 -10.19
C PHE A 125 -6.08 9.44 -10.66
N ARG A 126 -6.45 8.18 -10.41
CA ARG A 126 -7.84 7.73 -10.54
C ARG A 126 -8.30 6.97 -9.32
N GLU A 127 -9.47 7.35 -8.84
CA GLU A 127 -10.17 6.60 -7.82
C GLU A 127 -10.89 5.40 -8.44
N ILE A 128 -10.77 4.23 -7.81
CA ILE A 128 -11.46 3.01 -8.20
C ILE A 128 -12.79 2.97 -7.45
N PRO A 129 -13.94 3.07 -8.15
CA PRO A 129 -15.24 3.18 -7.50
C PRO A 129 -15.59 1.90 -6.77
N LYS A 130 -16.14 2.04 -5.56
CA LYS A 130 -16.62 0.95 -4.70
C LYS A 130 -15.57 -0.16 -4.52
N ALA A 131 -14.37 0.23 -4.12
CA ALA A 131 -13.22 -0.64 -3.88
C ALA A 131 -12.46 -0.21 -2.62
N GLY A 132 -11.92 -1.17 -1.87
CA GLY A 132 -11.04 -0.95 -0.72
C GLY A 132 -9.57 -1.16 -1.07
N HIS A 133 -8.79 -1.66 -0.10
CA HIS A 133 -7.35 -1.86 -0.21
C HIS A 133 -6.96 -2.82 -1.34
N VAL A 134 -7.71 -3.91 -1.48
CA VAL A 134 -7.50 -4.91 -2.54
C VAL A 134 -8.26 -4.56 -3.81
N SER A 135 -8.17 -3.28 -4.20
CA SER A 135 -8.98 -2.67 -5.27
C SER A 135 -8.91 -3.36 -6.63
N TYR A 136 -7.79 -4.00 -6.94
CA TYR A 136 -7.60 -4.79 -8.17
C TYR A 136 -8.41 -6.09 -8.17
N VAL A 137 -8.76 -6.62 -7.01
CA VAL A 137 -9.66 -7.77 -6.85
C VAL A 137 -11.11 -7.32 -6.78
N ASP A 138 -11.39 -6.18 -6.13
CA ASP A 138 -12.75 -5.64 -6.02
C ASP A 138 -13.31 -5.19 -7.38
N ARG A 139 -12.45 -4.57 -8.21
CA ARG A 139 -12.85 -3.95 -9.49
C ARG A 139 -11.89 -4.31 -10.64
N PRO A 140 -11.71 -5.59 -10.94
CA PRO A 140 -10.68 -6.05 -11.86
C PRO A 140 -10.92 -5.57 -13.30
N ALA A 141 -12.19 -5.43 -13.71
CA ALA A 141 -12.53 -4.90 -15.03
C ALA A 141 -12.15 -3.41 -15.18
N PHE A 142 -12.47 -2.60 -14.16
CA PHE A 142 -12.12 -1.18 -14.12
C PHE A 142 -10.60 -1.01 -14.16
N VAL A 143 -9.88 -1.69 -13.27
CA VAL A 143 -8.41 -1.61 -13.20
C VAL A 143 -7.76 -1.99 -14.54
N ARG A 144 -8.17 -3.12 -15.14
CA ARG A 144 -7.64 -3.52 -16.45
C ARG A 144 -7.94 -2.52 -17.55
N GLN A 145 -9.14 -1.95 -17.57
CA GLN A 145 -9.50 -0.94 -18.56
C GLN A 145 -8.66 0.32 -18.38
N THR A 146 -8.55 0.85 -17.17
CA THR A 146 -7.76 2.04 -16.87
C THR A 146 -6.28 1.84 -17.21
N LEU A 147 -5.71 0.67 -16.91
CA LEU A 147 -4.34 0.33 -17.32
C LEU A 147 -4.17 0.33 -18.84
N ARG A 148 -5.13 -0.23 -19.59
CA ARG A 148 -5.08 -0.23 -21.06
C ARG A 148 -5.18 1.19 -21.63
N GLU A 149 -6.07 2.01 -21.09
CA GLU A 149 -6.22 3.42 -21.48
C GLU A 149 -4.93 4.20 -21.23
N PHE A 150 -4.37 4.07 -20.03
CA PHE A 150 -3.13 4.72 -19.65
C PHE A 150 -1.98 4.29 -20.56
N CYS A 151 -1.75 2.97 -20.71
CA CYS A 151 -0.67 2.46 -21.56
C CYS A 151 -0.83 2.82 -23.04
N ALA A 152 -2.06 2.97 -23.54
CA ALA A 152 -2.29 3.43 -24.92
C ALA A 152 -1.95 4.93 -25.10
N GLY A 153 -2.04 5.72 -24.02
CA GLY A 153 -1.66 7.13 -23.98
C GLY A 153 -0.15 7.36 -23.84
N VAL A 154 0.57 6.42 -23.22
CA VAL A 154 2.04 6.47 -23.08
C VAL A 154 2.68 6.17 -24.44
N ARG A 155 3.14 7.21 -25.13
CA ARG A 155 3.99 7.07 -26.33
C ARG A 155 5.45 7.00 -25.86
N GLY A 156 6.13 5.91 -26.21
CA GLY A 156 7.57 5.76 -25.99
C GLY A 156 8.42 6.64 -26.90
#